data_AF-A0A934PAM3-F1
#
_entry.id   AF-A0A934PAM3-F1
#
_cell.length_a   1.000
_cell.length_b   1.000
_cell.length_c   1.000
_cell.angle_alpha   90.00
_cell.angle_beta   90.00
_cell.angle_gamma   90.00
#
_symmetry.space_group_name_H-M   'P 1'
#
loop_
_entity.id
_entity.type
_entity.pdbx_description
1 polymer ?
#
loop_
_entity_poly.entity_id
_entity_poly.type
_entity_poly.pdbx_seq_one_letter_code
_entity_poly.pdbx_strand_id
1 'polypeptide(L)'
;MASPDKKTKKKWKNQTLIASLEFALTGIFTAFKEERNMKKHILSALLVSLAGIFFQLSAIEWLLLLLSIFLVISFEVLNSAIENVVDLASDYHFSMLAKNAKDMAAGAVLLVSFYAVITGLVIFVPKIWNLIFD
;
A
#
# COMPACT_ATOMS: atom_id res chain seq x y z
N MET A 1 20.78 -48.93 9.08
CA MET A 1 19.86 -48.59 10.19
C MET A 1 19.86 -47.07 10.31
N ALA A 2 18.70 -46.43 10.14
CA ALA A 2 18.58 -45.00 9.80
C ALA A 2 19.00 -44.01 10.90
N SER A 3 19.52 -42.87 10.48
CA SER A 3 19.93 -41.71 11.30
C SER A 3 18.71 -40.89 11.75
N PRO A 4 18.56 -40.52 13.03
CA PRO A 4 17.48 -39.63 13.45
C PRO A 4 17.87 -38.17 13.16
N ASP A 5 17.16 -37.61 12.19
CA ASP A 5 17.21 -36.22 11.74
C ASP A 5 16.84 -35.23 12.87
N LYS A 6 17.79 -34.36 13.22
CA LYS A 6 17.59 -33.28 14.20
C LYS A 6 16.80 -32.14 13.54
N LYS A 7 15.48 -32.22 13.57
CA LYS A 7 14.59 -31.08 13.23
C LYS A 7 14.78 -29.95 14.25
N THR A 8 15.67 -29.02 13.93
CA THR A 8 15.82 -27.72 14.60
C THR A 8 14.52 -26.93 14.46
N LYS A 9 13.67 -26.98 15.49
CA LYS A 9 12.54 -26.05 15.63
C LYS A 9 13.11 -24.63 15.71
N LYS A 10 13.08 -23.87 14.61
CA LYS A 10 13.37 -22.42 14.61
C LYS A 10 12.38 -21.75 15.58
N LYS A 11 12.84 -21.42 16.79
CA LYS A 11 12.11 -20.52 17.69
C LYS A 11 11.98 -19.18 16.98
N TRP A 12 10.75 -18.66 16.89
CA TRP A 12 10.50 -17.26 16.54
C TRP A 12 11.21 -16.42 17.61
N LYS A 13 12.41 -15.94 17.25
CA LYS A 13 13.32 -15.22 18.12
C LYS A 13 12.62 -13.94 18.58
N ASN A 14 12.65 -13.60 19.87
CA ASN A 14 12.15 -12.32 20.37
C ASN A 14 12.78 -11.19 19.54
N GLN A 15 12.00 -10.58 18.65
CA GLN A 15 12.49 -9.60 17.71
C GLN A 15 12.64 -8.28 18.44
N THR A 16 13.82 -7.68 18.38
CA THR A 16 14.03 -6.31 18.84
C THR A 16 13.24 -5.37 17.92
N LEU A 17 12.79 -4.21 18.42
CA LEU A 17 12.03 -3.24 17.63
C LEU A 17 12.73 -2.89 16.30
N ILE A 18 14.06 -2.85 16.32
CA ILE A 18 14.91 -2.62 15.15
C ILE A 18 14.75 -3.73 14.10
N ALA A 19 14.73 -5.00 14.51
CA ALA A 19 14.51 -6.11 13.59
C ALA A 19 13.11 -6.06 12.98
N SER A 20 12.07 -5.74 13.75
CA SER A 20 10.70 -5.59 13.23
C SER A 20 10.58 -4.42 12.23
N LEU A 21 11.32 -3.32 12.45
CA LEU A 21 11.40 -2.19 11.51
C LEU A 21 12.14 -2.57 10.23
N GLU A 22 13.26 -3.28 10.33
CA GLU A 22 13.99 -3.79 9.16
C GLU A 22 13.12 -4.73 8.31
N PHE A 23 12.34 -5.61 8.96
CA PHE A 23 11.38 -6.47 8.26
C PHE A 23 10.26 -5.66 7.59
N ALA A 24 9.70 -4.66 8.26
CA ALA A 24 8.68 -3.79 7.68
C ALA A 24 9.21 -3.00 6.47
N LEU A 25 10.42 -2.45 6.58
CA LEU A 25 11.09 -1.74 5.48
C LEU A 25 11.41 -2.67 4.30
N THR A 26 11.86 -3.89 4.59
CA THR A 26 12.10 -4.91 3.56
C THR A 26 10.78 -5.28 2.86
N GLY A 27 9.68 -5.47 3.60
CA GLY A 27 8.36 -5.74 3.05
C GLY A 27 7.85 -4.63 2.13
N ILE A 28 8.05 -3.37 2.51
CA ILE A 28 7.76 -2.21 1.65
C ILE A 28 8.62 -2.29 0.37
N PHE A 29 9.92 -2.53 0.49
CA PHE A 29 10.81 -2.59 -0.68
C PHE A 29 10.48 -3.71 -1.65
N THR A 30 10.07 -4.88 -1.15
CA THR A 30 9.60 -6.01 -1.98
C THR A 30 8.33 -5.64 -2.73
N ALA A 31 7.32 -5.08 -2.04
CA ALA A 31 6.08 -4.63 -2.68
C ALA A 31 6.35 -3.56 -3.76
N PHE A 32 7.30 -2.65 -3.52
CA PHE A 32 7.74 -1.64 -4.49
C PHE A 32 8.38 -2.24 -5.76
N LYS A 33 9.06 -3.39 -5.63
CA LYS A 33 9.79 -4.02 -6.74
C LYS A 33 8.89 -4.92 -7.59
N GLU A 34 8.00 -5.66 -6.94
CA GLU A 34 7.16 -6.68 -7.59
C GLU A 34 5.88 -6.09 -8.19
N GLU A 35 5.30 -5.05 -7.59
CA GLU A 35 3.99 -4.54 -8.02
C GLU A 35 4.06 -3.43 -9.08
N ARG A 36 3.45 -3.68 -10.24
CA ARG A 36 3.33 -2.69 -11.32
C ARG A 36 2.45 -1.51 -10.93
N ASN A 37 1.42 -1.75 -10.13
CA ASN A 37 0.47 -0.72 -9.68
C ASN A 37 1.10 0.18 -8.62
N MET A 38 1.94 -0.36 -7.74
CA MET A 38 2.71 0.43 -6.76
C MET A 38 3.53 1.55 -7.42
N LYS A 39 4.18 1.28 -8.56
CA LYS A 39 4.92 2.30 -9.32
C LYS A 39 4.03 3.47 -9.76
N LYS A 40 2.79 3.19 -10.17
CA LYS A 40 1.83 4.23 -10.57
C LYS A 40 1.39 5.05 -9.36
N HIS A 41 1.15 4.41 -8.21
CA HIS A 41 0.77 5.11 -6.98
C HIS A 41 1.89 6.03 -6.49
N ILE A 42 3.15 5.60 -6.54
CA ILE A 42 4.31 6.44 -6.18
C ILE A 42 4.46 7.62 -7.14
N LEU A 43 4.35 7.38 -8.45
CA LEU A 43 4.40 8.47 -9.44
C LEU A 43 3.28 9.48 -9.20
N SER A 44 2.06 9.00 -8.95
CA SER A 44 0.91 9.84 -8.65
C SER A 44 1.14 10.65 -7.36
N ALA A 45 1.64 10.00 -6.30
CA ALA A 45 1.99 10.63 -5.03
C ALA A 45 3.03 11.74 -5.20
N LEU A 46 4.05 11.52 -6.02
CA LEU A 46 5.06 12.52 -6.34
C LEU A 46 4.44 13.73 -7.07
N LEU A 47 3.62 13.49 -8.09
CA LEU A 47 2.96 14.55 -8.85
C LEU A 47 2.03 15.41 -7.99
N VAL A 48 1.18 14.79 -7.16
CA VAL A 48 0.28 15.55 -6.28
C VAL A 48 1.03 16.26 -5.15
N SER A 49 2.18 15.73 -4.70
CA SER A 49 3.03 16.42 -3.73
C SER A 49 3.69 17.66 -4.34
N LEU A 50 4.19 17.57 -5.59
CA LEU A 50 4.71 18.73 -6.31
C LEU A 50 3.62 19.78 -6.55
N ALA A 51 2.41 19.36 -6.92
CA ALA A 51 1.26 20.26 -7.01
C ALA A 51 0.95 20.90 -5.66
N GLY A 52 1.04 20.14 -4.56
CA GLY A 52 0.81 20.66 -3.21
C GLY A 52 1.80 21.77 -2.82
N ILE A 53 3.07 21.62 -3.20
CA ILE A 53 4.08 22.67 -3.01
C ILE A 53 3.76 23.90 -3.87
N PHE A 54 3.43 23.68 -5.15
CA PHE A 54 3.10 24.76 -6.09
C PHE A 54 1.90 25.59 -5.63
N PHE A 55 0.84 24.94 -5.16
CA PHE A 55 -0.39 25.58 -4.68
C PHE A 55 -0.34 26.00 -3.21
N GLN A 56 0.84 25.97 -2.58
CA GLN A 56 1.08 26.39 -1.20
C GLN A 56 0.01 25.84 -0.23
N LEU A 57 -0.11 24.51 -0.17
CA LEU A 57 -1.08 23.88 0.72
C LEU A 57 -0.84 24.27 2.19
N SER A 58 -1.93 24.51 2.90
CA SER A 58 -1.94 24.68 4.35
C SER A 58 -1.58 23.37 5.05
N ALA A 59 -1.23 23.44 6.34
CA ALA A 59 -0.88 22.26 7.12
C ALA A 59 -1.98 21.20 7.14
N ILE A 60 -3.26 21.61 7.19
CA ILE A 60 -4.40 20.69 7.19
C ILE A 60 -4.54 19.99 5.83
N GLU A 61 -4.42 20.73 4.73
CA GLU A 61 -4.47 20.18 3.37
C GLU A 61 -3.33 19.18 3.15
N TRP A 62 -2.12 19.49 3.63
CA TRP A 62 -0.99 18.55 3.62
C TRP A 62 -1.26 17.28 4.40
N LEU A 63 -1.83 17.38 5.61
CA LEU A 63 -2.16 16.21 6.43
C LEU A 63 -3.16 15.29 5.69
N LEU A 64 -4.20 15.87 5.07
CA LEU A 64 -5.19 15.09 4.31
C LEU A 64 -4.59 14.48 3.03
N LEU A 65 -3.74 15.22 2.32
CA LEU A 65 -3.06 14.74 1.12
C LEU A 65 -2.12 13.57 1.45
N LEU A 66 -1.29 13.73 2.49
CA LEU A 66 -0.38 12.69 2.95
C LEU A 66 -1.16 11.47 3.46
N LEU A 67 -2.22 11.66 4.24
CA LEU A 67 -3.08 10.56 4.69
C LEU A 67 -3.62 9.76 3.50
N SER A 68 -4.09 10.44 2.46
CA SER A 68 -4.59 9.78 1.24
C SER A 68 -3.51 8.96 0.55
N ILE A 69 -2.29 9.51 0.42
CA ILE A 69 -1.13 8.81 -0.16
C ILE A 69 -0.77 7.57 0.67
N PHE A 70 -0.65 7.72 1.99
CA PHE A 70 -0.29 6.63 2.89
C PHE A 70 -1.34 5.52 2.89
N LEU A 71 -2.64 5.86 2.85
CA LEU A 71 -3.72 4.87 2.79
C LEU A 71 -3.63 4.04 1.51
N VAL A 72 -3.50 4.70 0.35
CA VAL A 72 -3.41 3.99 -0.95
C VAL A 72 -2.22 3.04 -0.98
N ILE A 73 -1.03 3.50 -0.58
CA ILE A 73 0.17 2.64 -0.53
C ILE A 73 -0.03 1.49 0.45
N SER A 74 -0.58 1.76 1.64
CA SER A 74 -0.78 0.74 2.67
C SER A 74 -1.74 -0.36 2.19
N PHE A 75 -2.85 0.01 1.56
CA PHE A 75 -3.81 -0.96 1.04
C PHE A 75 -3.28 -1.73 -0.16
N GLU A 76 -2.43 -1.12 -1.00
CA GLU A 76 -1.76 -1.84 -2.10
C GLU A 76 -0.80 -2.92 -1.56
N VAL A 77 -0.03 -2.60 -0.50
CA VAL A 77 0.81 -3.59 0.19
C VAL A 77 -0.04 -4.69 0.83
N LEU A 78 -1.17 -4.32 1.48
CA LEU A 78 -2.09 -5.30 2.06
C LEU A 78 -2.73 -6.19 1.00
N ASN A 79 -3.09 -5.64 -0.17
CA ASN A 79 -3.61 -6.42 -1.30
C ASN A 79 -2.61 -7.48 -1.73
N SER A 80 -1.36 -7.08 -1.95
CA SER A 80 -0.26 -8.00 -2.33
C SER A 80 -0.01 -9.07 -1.26
N ALA A 81 -0.06 -8.70 0.02
CA ALA A 81 0.07 -9.63 1.13
C ALA A 81 -1.08 -10.66 1.17
N ILE A 82 -2.32 -10.21 0.94
CA ILE A 82 -3.49 -11.09 0.88
C ILE A 82 -3.39 -12.02 -0.33
N GLU A 83 -3.00 -11.52 -1.50
CA GLU A 83 -2.79 -12.33 -2.70
C GLU A 83 -1.78 -13.46 -2.43
N ASN A 84 -0.63 -13.13 -1.84
CA ASN A 84 0.41 -14.11 -1.47
C ASN A 84 -0.08 -15.16 -0.46
N VAL A 85 -0.84 -14.74 0.56
CA VAL A 85 -1.40 -15.67 1.55
C VAL A 85 -2.45 -16.58 0.92
N VAL A 86 -3.30 -16.04 0.05
CA VAL A 86 -4.34 -16.79 -0.66
C VAL A 86 -3.72 -17.79 -1.65
N ASP A 87 -2.68 -17.39 -2.39
CA ASP A 87 -1.97 -18.28 -3.31
C ASP A 87 -1.27 -19.42 -2.58
N LEU A 88 -0.66 -19.12 -1.43
CA LEU A 88 -0.07 -20.14 -0.57
C LEU A 88 -1.13 -21.09 0.02
N ALA A 89 -2.25 -20.56 0.51
CA ALA A 89 -3.30 -21.36 1.15
C ALA A 89 -4.10 -22.21 0.15
N SER A 90 -4.18 -21.78 -1.11
CA SER A 90 -4.84 -22.51 -2.19
C SER A 90 -3.93 -23.50 -2.91
N ASP A 91 -2.66 -23.61 -2.49
CA ASP A 91 -1.62 -24.39 -3.17
C ASP A 91 -1.53 -24.05 -4.67
N TYR A 92 -1.68 -22.76 -5.00
CA TYR A 92 -1.74 -22.23 -6.36
C TYR A 92 -2.87 -22.82 -7.24
N HIS A 93 -3.85 -23.49 -6.65
CA HIS A 93 -5.03 -23.99 -7.35
C HIS A 93 -6.19 -22.99 -7.29
N PHE A 94 -6.94 -22.92 -8.39
CA PHE A 94 -8.12 -22.05 -8.44
C PHE A 94 -9.22 -22.56 -7.50
N SER A 95 -9.68 -21.68 -6.60
CA SER A 95 -10.87 -21.89 -5.78
C SER A 95 -11.75 -20.64 -5.77
N MET A 96 -13.06 -20.83 -5.64
CA MET A 96 -14.00 -19.70 -5.58
C MET A 96 -13.76 -18.82 -4.35
N LEU A 97 -13.34 -19.40 -3.23
CA LEU A 97 -12.96 -18.66 -2.02
C LEU A 97 -11.69 -17.82 -2.22
N ALA A 98 -10.67 -18.37 -2.88
CA ALA A 98 -9.45 -17.63 -3.22
C ALA A 98 -9.76 -16.42 -4.11
N LYS A 99 -10.61 -16.64 -5.13
CA LYS A 99 -11.07 -15.53 -5.99
C LYS A 99 -11.77 -14.45 -5.18
N ASN A 100 -12.76 -14.80 -4.35
CA ASN A 100 -13.50 -13.83 -3.56
C ASN A 100 -12.60 -13.02 -2.61
N ALA A 101 -11.62 -13.68 -1.99
CA ALA A 101 -10.66 -13.01 -1.10
C ALA A 101 -9.80 -11.98 -1.86
N LYS A 102 -9.29 -12.34 -3.04
CA LYS A 102 -8.52 -11.42 -3.90
C LYS A 102 -9.39 -10.27 -4.43
N ASP A 103 -10.61 -10.56 -4.88
CA ASP A 103 -11.55 -9.55 -5.36
C ASP A 103 -11.90 -8.52 -4.26
N MET A 104 -12.08 -8.98 -3.02
CA MET A 104 -12.30 -8.09 -1.87
C MET A 104 -11.09 -7.22 -1.55
N ALA A 105 -9.87 -7.78 -1.61
CA ALA A 105 -8.64 -7.04 -1.37
C ALA A 105 -8.44 -5.94 -2.43
N ALA A 106 -8.65 -6.26 -3.71
CA ALA A 106 -8.63 -5.29 -4.79
C ALA A 106 -9.74 -4.23 -4.65
N GLY A 107 -10.94 -4.64 -4.20
CA GLY A 107 -12.03 -3.72 -3.88
C GLY A 107 -11.67 -2.71 -2.78
N ALA A 108 -10.90 -3.14 -1.78
CA ALA A 108 -10.43 -2.25 -0.71
C ALA A 108 -9.45 -1.19 -1.24
N VAL A 109 -8.53 -1.58 -2.15
CA VAL A 109 -7.63 -0.64 -2.86
C VAL A 109 -8.43 0.38 -3.68
N LEU A 110 -9.50 -0.07 -4.34
CA LEU A 110 -10.38 0.81 -5.12
C LEU A 110 -11.05 1.87 -4.23
N LEU A 111 -11.55 1.47 -3.06
CA LEU A 111 -12.20 2.40 -2.12
C LEU A 111 -11.24 3.48 -1.62
N VAL A 112 -10.01 3.12 -1.23
CA VAL A 112 -9.02 4.13 -0.80
C VAL A 112 -8.53 4.99 -1.95
N SER A 113 -8.45 4.45 -3.17
CA SER A 113 -8.14 5.23 -4.37
C SER A 113 -9.21 6.27 -4.66
N PHE A 114 -10.49 5.90 -4.48
CA PHE A 114 -11.61 6.84 -4.61
C PHE A 114 -11.55 7.94 -3.55
N TYR A 115 -11.25 7.59 -2.30
CA TYR A 115 -10.99 8.57 -1.24
C TYR A 115 -9.87 9.55 -1.63
N ALA A 116 -8.75 9.06 -2.16
CA ALA A 116 -7.64 9.91 -2.58
C ALA A 116 -8.03 10.88 -3.70
N VAL A 117 -8.86 10.45 -4.66
CA VAL A 117 -9.40 11.32 -5.71
C VAL A 117 -10.29 12.41 -5.11
N ILE A 118 -11.21 12.07 -4.19
CA ILE A 118 -12.07 13.06 -3.54
C ILE A 118 -11.22 14.08 -2.77
N THR A 119 -10.26 13.62 -1.97
CA THR A 119 -9.36 14.53 -1.22
C THR A 119 -8.60 15.46 -2.17
N GLY A 120 -8.07 14.93 -3.28
CA GLY A 120 -7.41 15.73 -4.31
C GLY A 120 -8.33 16.79 -4.90
N LEU A 121 -9.58 16.43 -5.24
CA LEU A 121 -10.56 17.39 -5.77
C LEU A 121 -10.89 18.48 -4.75
N VAL A 122 -11.16 18.11 -3.50
CA VAL A 122 -11.49 19.07 -2.43
C VAL A 122 -10.36 20.07 -2.21
N ILE A 123 -9.10 19.62 -2.29
CA ILE A 123 -7.93 20.47 -2.07
C ILE A 123 -7.62 21.32 -3.30
N PHE A 124 -7.54 20.71 -4.50
CA PHE A 124 -6.98 21.37 -5.66
C PHE A 124 -8.02 22.14 -6.50
N VAL A 125 -9.30 21.74 -6.52
CA VAL A 125 -10.32 22.41 -7.34
C VAL A 125 -10.50 23.89 -6.94
N PRO A 126 -10.64 24.26 -5.65
CA PRO A 126 -10.76 25.66 -5.28
C PRO A 126 -9.52 26.48 -5.64
N LYS A 127 -8.32 25.89 -5.48
CA LYS A 127 -7.05 26.58 -5.77
C LYS A 127 -6.84 26.81 -7.26
N ILE A 128 -7.21 25.83 -8.09
CA ILE A 128 -7.17 25.96 -9.54
C ILE A 128 -8.20 26.99 -10.01
N TRP A 129 -9.40 26.99 -9.42
CA TRP A 129 -10.43 27.98 -9.76
C TRP A 129 -9.95 29.40 -9.49
N ASN A 130 -9.43 29.66 -8.29
CA ASN A 130 -8.89 30.97 -7.93
C ASN A 130 -7.72 31.37 -8.85
N LEU A 131 -6.83 30.44 -9.21
CA LEU A 131 -5.72 30.74 -10.13
C LEU A 131 -6.16 31.15 -11.55
N ILE A 132 -7.32 30.66 -12.02
CA ILE A 132 -7.81 30.93 -13.38
C ILE A 132 -8.73 32.15 -13.43
N PHE A 133 -9.51 32.38 -12.37
CA PHE A 133 -10.59 33.37 -12.37
C PHE A 133 -10.35 34.59 -11.46
N ASP A 134 -9.28 34.60 -10.65
CA ASP A 134 -8.76 35.79 -9.97
C ASP A 134 -7.60 36.42 -10.76
#